data_AF-A0AA48LDR8-F1
#
_entry.id   AF-A0AA48LDR8-F1
#
_cell.length_a   1.000
_cell.length_b   1.000
_cell.length_c   1.000
_cell.angle_alpha   90.00
_cell.angle_beta   90.00
_cell.angle_gamma   90.00
#
_symmetry.space_group_name_H-M   'P 1'
#
loop_
_entity.id
_entity.type
_entity.pdbx_description
1 polymer ?
#
loop_
_entity_poly.entity_id
_entity_poly.type
_entity_poly.pdbx_seq_one_letter_code
_entity_poly.pdbx_strand_id
1 'polypeptide(L)'
;MRDLSLHLLDLAENAIRAEATLVHVLVEESPSSNRLKLAIIDNGKGMSPEFLASVKSPFSTTRTTRKVGLGIPLMKATAERSGGNLTIDSTLGKGTTIITELEYNHIDRPPLGRVEDTIVSLMSFHHGIDIHFTYRYDAKVFEFHTEEIKAIYTDLDYYPTEVLAWVKTYLLENMEEQKSQIPNQA
;
A
#
# COMPACT_ATOMS: atom_id res chain seq x y z
N MET A 1 -5.30 -10.64 -14.81
CA MET A 1 -4.41 -11.03 -13.69
C MET A 1 -4.44 -9.85 -12.71
N ARG A 2 -4.71 -10.03 -11.41
CA ARG A 2 -4.65 -8.90 -10.46
C ARG A 2 -3.18 -8.50 -10.27
N ASP A 3 -2.91 -7.21 -10.30
CA ASP A 3 -1.58 -6.64 -10.04
C ASP A 3 -1.38 -6.33 -8.54
N LEU A 4 -0.17 -5.91 -8.16
CA LEU A 4 0.18 -5.62 -6.77
C LEU A 4 -0.51 -4.36 -6.22
N SER A 5 -0.87 -3.39 -7.06
CA SER A 5 -1.56 -2.16 -6.65
C SER A 5 -2.96 -2.45 -6.09
N LEU A 6 -3.65 -3.46 -6.64
CA LEU A 6 -4.92 -3.92 -6.09
C LEU A 6 -4.76 -4.62 -4.74
N HIS A 7 -3.65 -5.33 -4.51
CA HIS A 7 -3.35 -5.89 -3.20
C HIS A 7 -3.06 -4.80 -2.17
N LEU A 8 -2.34 -3.74 -2.55
CA LEU A 8 -2.14 -2.56 -1.69
C LEU A 8 -3.48 -1.91 -1.31
N LEU A 9 -4.39 -1.75 -2.28
CA LEU A 9 -5.73 -1.21 -2.03
C LEU A 9 -6.51 -2.08 -1.03
N ASP A 10 -6.53 -3.40 -1.23
CA ASP A 10 -7.21 -4.34 -0.33
C ASP A 10 -6.64 -4.27 1.11
N LEU A 11 -5.33 -4.08 1.27
CA LEU A 11 -4.68 -3.97 2.58
C LEU A 11 -4.94 -2.62 3.24
N ALA A 12 -4.86 -1.51 2.49
CA ALA A 12 -5.20 -0.18 2.99
C ALA A 12 -6.68 -0.09 3.41
N GLU A 13 -7.59 -0.72 2.66
CA GLU A 13 -8.99 -0.86 3.03
C GLU A 13 -9.19 -1.61 4.36
N ASN A 14 -8.33 -2.59 4.67
CA ASN A 14 -8.38 -3.28 5.97
C ASN A 14 -7.93 -2.37 7.11
N ALA A 15 -6.89 -1.56 6.90
CA ALA A 15 -6.44 -0.56 7.86
C ALA A 15 -7.55 0.46 8.19
N ILE A 16 -8.23 0.97 7.16
CA ILE A 16 -9.34 1.92 7.31
C ILE A 16 -10.51 1.30 8.07
N ARG A 17 -10.88 0.05 7.76
CA ARG A 17 -11.90 -0.71 8.53
C ARG A 17 -11.47 -1.00 9.97
N ALA A 18 -10.17 -0.99 10.23
CA ALA A 18 -9.60 -1.09 11.57
C ALA A 18 -9.56 0.27 12.29
N GLU A 19 -10.29 1.27 11.78
CA GLU A 19 -10.43 2.60 12.37
C GLU A 19 -9.10 3.38 12.40
N ALA A 20 -8.21 3.12 11.43
CA ALA A 20 -7.02 3.93 11.23
C ALA A 20 -7.40 5.36 10.84
N THR A 21 -6.70 6.33 11.42
CA THR A 21 -6.77 7.75 11.04
C THR A 21 -5.59 8.16 10.16
N LEU A 22 -4.53 7.35 10.13
CA LEU A 22 -3.38 7.49 9.25
C LEU A 22 -3.05 6.12 8.64
N VAL A 23 -2.87 6.10 7.32
CA VAL A 23 -2.37 4.93 6.58
C VAL A 23 -1.17 5.35 5.74
N HIS A 24 -0.03 4.69 5.96
CA HIS A 24 1.17 4.86 5.17
C HIS A 24 1.32 3.69 4.18
N VAL A 25 1.36 4.03 2.90
CA VAL A 25 1.61 3.12 1.77
C VAL A 25 3.05 3.31 1.32
N LEU A 26 3.87 2.26 1.43
CA LEU A 26 5.25 2.25 0.96
C LEU A 26 5.38 1.33 -0.24
N VAL A 27 6.00 1.83 -1.31
CA VAL A 27 6.47 1.05 -2.45
C VAL A 27 7.95 1.32 -2.64
N GLU A 28 8.76 0.27 -2.51
CA GLU A 28 10.21 0.34 -2.66
C GLU A 28 10.65 -0.66 -3.73
N GLU A 29 10.97 -0.14 -4.91
CA GLU A 29 11.58 -0.86 -6.01
C GLU A 29 13.11 -0.75 -5.86
N SER A 30 13.80 -1.87 -5.65
CA SER A 30 15.26 -1.92 -5.57
C SER A 30 15.82 -2.93 -6.59
N PRO A 31 15.80 -2.60 -7.90
CA PRO A 31 16.37 -3.47 -8.92
C PRO A 31 17.83 -3.82 -8.67
N SER A 32 18.63 -2.88 -8.11
CA SER A 32 20.05 -3.10 -7.82
C SER A 32 20.30 -4.26 -6.85
N SER A 33 19.34 -4.52 -5.95
CA SER A 33 19.38 -5.63 -4.99
C SER A 33 18.34 -6.72 -5.30
N ASN A 34 17.76 -6.71 -6.50
CA ASN A 34 16.67 -7.58 -6.93
C ASN A 34 15.50 -7.69 -5.94
N ARG A 35 15.06 -6.57 -5.34
CA ARG A 35 14.03 -6.58 -4.30
C ARG A 35 12.88 -5.62 -4.62
N LEU A 36 11.65 -6.06 -4.39
CA LEU A 36 10.46 -5.22 -4.33
C LEU A 36 9.89 -5.34 -2.92
N LYS A 37 9.82 -4.24 -2.19
CA LYS A 37 9.19 -4.17 -0.87
C LYS A 37 7.94 -3.30 -0.95
N LEU A 38 6.84 -3.84 -0.44
CA LEU A 38 5.56 -3.17 -0.33
C LEU A 38 5.18 -3.15 1.15
N ALA A 39 4.70 -2.02 1.68
CA ALA A 39 4.21 -1.99 3.05
C ALA A 39 2.93 -1.16 3.20
N ILE A 40 2.10 -1.60 4.13
CA ILE A 40 0.98 -0.83 4.68
C ILE A 40 1.22 -0.72 6.18
N ILE A 41 1.31 0.50 6.68
CA ILE A 41 1.46 0.81 8.09
C ILE A 41 0.27 1.67 8.49
N ASP A 42 -0.45 1.27 9.53
CA ASP A 42 -1.61 1.99 10.03
C ASP A 42 -1.58 2.17 11.54
N ASN A 43 -2.31 3.18 12.01
CA ASN A 43 -2.51 3.46 13.43
C ASN A 43 -3.91 3.03 13.93
N GLY A 44 -4.52 2.06 13.26
CA GLY A 44 -5.84 1.56 13.65
C GLY A 44 -5.81 0.78 14.96
N LYS A 45 -6.90 0.08 15.26
CA LYS A 45 -7.06 -0.68 16.51
C LYS A 45 -6.09 -1.85 16.68
N GLY A 46 -5.33 -2.23 15.66
CA GLY A 46 -4.45 -3.40 15.68
C GLY A 46 -5.18 -4.72 15.91
N MET A 47 -4.41 -5.77 16.21
CA MET A 47 -4.92 -7.14 16.39
C MET A 47 -4.48 -7.72 17.74
N SER A 48 -5.34 -8.52 18.37
CA SER A 48 -4.92 -9.35 19.51
C SER A 48 -3.98 -10.48 19.02
N PRO A 49 -3.13 -11.05 19.89
CA PRO A 49 -2.25 -12.16 19.51
C PRO A 49 -3.01 -13.35 18.90
N GLU A 50 -4.20 -13.66 19.42
CA GLU A 50 -5.06 -14.76 18.96
C GLU A 50 -5.58 -14.49 17.54
N PHE A 51 -6.03 -13.26 17.28
CA PHE A 51 -6.49 -12.86 15.95
C PHE A 51 -5.33 -12.74 14.96
N LEU A 52 -4.17 -12.23 15.39
CA LEU A 52 -2.96 -12.18 14.56
C LEU A 52 -2.50 -13.57 14.12
N ALA A 53 -2.60 -14.57 15.01
CA ALA A 53 -2.32 -15.96 14.67
C ALA A 53 -3.32 -16.50 13.64
N SER A 54 -4.59 -16.09 13.73
CA SER A 54 -5.63 -16.58 12.83
C SER A 54 -5.54 -15.94 11.44
N VAL A 55 -5.25 -14.64 11.29
CA VAL A 55 -5.16 -13.96 9.98
C VAL A 55 -4.04 -14.47 9.07
N LYS A 56 -3.03 -15.15 9.65
CA LYS A 56 -1.97 -15.82 8.89
C LYS A 56 -2.43 -17.14 8.26
N SER A 57 -3.55 -17.70 8.71
CA SER A 57 -4.15 -18.89 8.13
C SER A 57 -5.07 -18.53 6.95
N PRO A 58 -5.02 -19.30 5.84
CA PRO A 58 -6.00 -19.14 4.78
C PRO A 58 -7.41 -19.30 5.37
N PHE A 59 -8.35 -18.44 4.97
CA PHE A 59 -9.78 -18.46 5.39
C PHE A 59 -10.14 -17.92 6.78
N SER A 60 -9.22 -17.37 7.57
CA SER A 60 -9.62 -16.67 8.80
C SER A 60 -10.27 -15.32 8.48
N THR A 61 -11.59 -15.24 8.67
CA THR A 61 -12.35 -13.99 8.57
C THR A 61 -13.38 -13.95 9.68
N THR A 62 -13.58 -12.78 10.27
CA THR A 62 -14.66 -12.50 11.24
C THR A 62 -15.97 -12.09 10.54
N ARG A 63 -16.02 -12.13 9.20
CA ARG A 63 -17.20 -11.73 8.40
C ARG A 63 -18.22 -12.86 8.24
N THR A 64 -19.51 -12.50 8.40
CA THR A 64 -20.66 -13.29 7.96
C THR A 64 -21.17 -12.92 6.55
N THR A 65 -20.75 -11.78 5.97
CA THR A 65 -21.39 -11.19 4.77
C THR A 65 -20.57 -11.20 3.45
N ARG A 66 -19.22 -11.16 3.48
CA ARG A 66 -18.39 -11.72 2.37
C ARG A 66 -17.61 -12.86 2.97
N LYS A 67 -17.74 -14.04 2.37
CA LYS A 67 -17.26 -15.31 2.93
C LYS A 67 -15.74 -15.41 3.13
N VAL A 68 -14.90 -14.49 2.63
CA VAL A 68 -13.44 -14.65 2.80
C VAL A 68 -12.68 -13.30 2.84
N GLY A 69 -11.97 -13.03 3.94
CA GLY A 69 -11.00 -11.95 4.08
C GLY A 69 -9.67 -12.33 3.41
N LEU A 70 -9.64 -12.27 2.08
CA LEU A 70 -8.55 -12.84 1.28
C LEU A 70 -7.35 -11.91 1.05
N GLY A 71 -7.42 -10.63 1.40
CA GLY A 71 -6.37 -9.66 1.07
C GLY A 71 -4.97 -10.10 1.54
N ILE A 72 -4.84 -10.40 2.84
CA ILE A 72 -3.58 -10.85 3.44
C ILE A 72 -3.15 -12.23 2.93
N PRO A 73 -4.00 -13.30 2.96
CA PRO A 73 -3.61 -14.60 2.43
C PRO A 73 -3.20 -14.58 0.95
N LEU A 74 -3.90 -13.80 0.11
CA LEU A 74 -3.56 -13.71 -1.32
C LEU A 74 -2.25 -12.95 -1.54
N MET A 75 -2.03 -11.84 -0.81
CA MET A 75 -0.75 -11.11 -0.90
C MET A 75 0.41 -11.99 -0.44
N LYS A 76 0.22 -12.76 0.64
CA LYS A 76 1.22 -13.73 1.12
C LYS A 76 1.53 -14.79 0.06
N ALA A 77 0.51 -15.42 -0.52
CA ALA A 77 0.70 -16.41 -1.58
C ALA A 77 1.34 -15.81 -2.85
N THR A 78 1.10 -14.53 -3.12
CA THR A 78 1.78 -13.78 -4.19
C THR A 78 3.25 -13.51 -3.85
N ALA A 79 3.57 -13.20 -2.60
CA ALA A 79 4.97 -13.02 -2.18
C ALA A 79 5.77 -14.32 -2.25
N GLU A 80 5.21 -15.40 -1.68
CA GLU A 80 5.86 -16.71 -1.61
C GLU A 80 6.11 -17.31 -3.01
N ARG A 81 5.18 -17.13 -3.96
CA ARG A 81 5.38 -17.59 -5.34
C ARG A 81 6.41 -16.75 -6.12
N SER A 82 6.78 -15.58 -5.60
CA SER A 82 7.68 -14.62 -6.25
C SER A 82 9.01 -14.48 -5.50
N GLY A 83 9.47 -15.56 -4.87
CA GLY A 83 10.76 -15.62 -4.18
C GLY A 83 10.81 -14.86 -2.85
N GLY A 84 9.67 -14.46 -2.31
CA GLY A 84 9.59 -13.54 -1.19
C GLY A 84 8.73 -14.02 -0.01
N ASN A 85 8.33 -13.08 0.84
CA ASN A 85 7.53 -13.37 2.04
C ASN A 85 6.59 -12.20 2.40
N LEU A 86 5.67 -12.46 3.33
CA LEU A 86 4.86 -11.44 3.96
C LEU A 86 4.98 -11.56 5.49
N THR A 87 5.31 -10.44 6.13
CA THR A 87 5.38 -10.30 7.59
C THR A 87 4.29 -9.34 8.07
N ILE A 88 3.80 -9.61 9.28
CA ILE A 88 2.75 -8.80 9.94
C ILE A 88 3.20 -8.59 11.38
N ASP A 89 3.34 -7.33 11.76
CA ASP A 89 3.45 -6.88 13.14
C ASP A 89 2.18 -6.11 13.48
N SER A 90 1.54 -6.44 14.60
CA SER A 90 0.33 -5.76 15.03
C SER A 90 0.20 -5.84 16.53
N THR A 91 -0.13 -4.72 17.15
CA THR A 91 -0.39 -4.66 18.59
C THR A 91 -1.76 -4.02 18.81
N LEU A 92 -2.60 -4.68 19.60
CA LEU A 92 -3.92 -4.17 19.96
C LEU A 92 -3.80 -2.75 20.56
N GLY A 93 -4.57 -1.82 20.00
CA GLY A 93 -4.59 -0.40 20.34
C GLY A 93 -3.44 0.45 19.78
N LYS A 94 -2.51 -0.12 18.99
CA LYS A 94 -1.37 0.62 18.42
C LYS A 94 -1.35 0.69 16.90
N GLY A 95 -1.97 -0.28 16.22
CA GLY A 95 -1.99 -0.36 14.77
C GLY A 95 -1.37 -1.63 14.22
N THR A 96 -1.15 -1.64 12.91
CA THR A 96 -0.62 -2.79 12.17
C THR A 96 0.41 -2.35 11.14
N THR A 97 1.45 -3.15 10.97
CA THR A 97 2.44 -3.06 9.90
C THR A 97 2.45 -4.37 9.13
N ILE A 98 2.14 -4.30 7.83
CA ILE A 98 2.24 -5.41 6.90
C ILE A 98 3.34 -5.09 5.92
N ILE A 99 4.36 -5.94 5.84
CA ILE A 99 5.46 -5.81 4.88
C ILE A 99 5.45 -7.05 3.99
N THR A 100 5.43 -6.81 2.69
CA THR A 100 5.57 -7.84 1.67
C THR A 100 6.85 -7.61 0.89
N GLU A 101 7.70 -8.63 0.80
CA GLU A 101 8.93 -8.62 0.02
C GLU A 101 8.78 -9.62 -1.12
N LEU A 102 9.25 -9.25 -2.31
CA LEU A 102 9.28 -10.08 -3.52
C LEU A 102 10.64 -9.89 -4.22
N GLU A 103 11.08 -10.87 -4.98
CA GLU A 103 12.21 -10.70 -5.90
C GLU A 103 11.78 -9.83 -7.10
N TYR A 104 12.52 -8.75 -7.37
CA TYR A 104 12.13 -7.72 -8.35
C TYR A 104 12.01 -8.25 -9.79
N ASN A 105 12.88 -9.17 -10.20
CA ASN A 105 12.93 -9.73 -11.55
C ASN A 105 12.31 -11.14 -11.65
N HIS A 106 11.61 -11.62 -10.62
CA HIS A 106 11.06 -12.97 -10.62
C HIS A 106 9.98 -13.16 -11.68
N ILE A 107 10.00 -14.30 -12.37
CA ILE A 107 9.11 -14.59 -13.52
C ILE A 107 7.63 -14.59 -13.14
N ASP A 108 7.31 -15.14 -11.97
CA ASP A 108 5.94 -15.17 -11.43
C ASP A 108 5.54 -13.91 -10.65
N ARG A 109 6.39 -12.88 -10.60
CA ARG A 109 6.04 -11.63 -9.94
C ARG A 109 4.98 -10.89 -10.76
N PRO A 110 3.79 -10.60 -10.20
CA PRO A 110 2.82 -9.76 -10.88
C PRO A 110 3.38 -8.35 -11.10
N PRO A 111 2.89 -7.63 -12.12
CA PRO A 111 3.24 -6.24 -12.30
C PRO A 111 2.87 -5.42 -11.06
N LEU A 112 3.60 -4.32 -10.83
CA LEU A 112 3.27 -3.40 -9.74
C LEU A 112 1.85 -2.83 -9.91
N GLY A 113 1.43 -2.59 -11.16
CA GLY A 113 0.12 -2.02 -11.45
C GLY A 113 0.11 -0.50 -11.33
N ARG A 114 -1.07 0.06 -11.08
CA ARG A 114 -1.33 1.49 -11.03
C ARG A 114 -1.45 1.98 -9.59
N VAL A 115 -0.31 2.24 -8.97
CA VAL A 115 -0.26 2.67 -7.56
C VAL A 115 -0.89 4.06 -7.40
N GLU A 116 -0.72 4.93 -8.38
CA GLU A 116 -1.35 6.26 -8.40
C GLU A 116 -2.88 6.17 -8.36
N ASP A 117 -3.47 5.19 -9.07
CA ASP A 117 -4.92 4.94 -9.03
C ASP A 117 -5.36 4.42 -7.65
N THR A 118 -4.53 3.61 -6.99
CA THR A 118 -4.77 3.15 -5.62
C THR A 118 -4.80 4.33 -4.64
N ILE A 119 -3.81 5.22 -4.67
CA ILE A 119 -3.76 6.39 -3.78
C ILE A 119 -4.95 7.33 -4.03
N VAL A 120 -5.24 7.62 -5.30
CA VAL A 120 -6.39 8.47 -5.69
C VAL A 120 -7.71 7.84 -5.26
N SER A 121 -7.85 6.51 -5.37
CA SER A 121 -9.05 5.80 -4.89
C SER A 121 -9.21 5.95 -3.38
N LEU A 122 -8.12 5.78 -2.61
CA LEU A 122 -8.16 5.96 -1.16
C LEU A 122 -8.58 7.38 -0.79
N MET A 123 -8.02 8.40 -1.45
CA MET A 123 -8.39 9.80 -1.24
C MET A 123 -9.87 10.06 -1.59
N SER A 124 -10.35 9.51 -2.70
CA SER A 124 -11.71 9.76 -3.20
C SER A 124 -12.80 9.23 -2.27
N PHE A 125 -12.55 8.12 -1.59
CA PHE A 125 -13.55 7.44 -0.75
C PHE A 125 -13.36 7.69 0.75
N HIS A 126 -12.20 8.21 1.18
CA HIS A 126 -11.84 8.32 2.61
C HIS A 126 -11.26 9.70 2.94
N HIS A 127 -12.13 10.68 3.17
CA HIS A 127 -11.74 12.07 3.46
C HIS A 127 -11.30 12.32 4.92
N GLY A 128 -11.78 11.50 5.87
CA GLY A 128 -11.46 11.61 7.30
C GLY A 128 -10.14 10.99 7.73
N ILE A 129 -9.32 10.53 6.78
CA ILE A 129 -8.09 9.78 7.03
C ILE A 129 -6.94 10.46 6.30
N ASP A 130 -5.77 10.46 6.91
CA ASP A 130 -4.54 10.88 6.27
C ASP A 130 -3.85 9.71 5.58
N ILE A 131 -3.38 9.95 4.37
CA ILE A 131 -2.65 8.97 3.58
C ILE A 131 -1.26 9.52 3.36
N HIS A 132 -0.28 8.77 3.83
CA HIS A 132 1.12 8.97 3.49
C HIS A 132 1.49 7.98 2.41
N PHE A 133 2.17 8.44 1.36
CA PHE A 133 2.69 7.60 0.31
C PHE A 133 4.18 7.84 0.16
N THR A 134 4.97 6.78 0.27
CA THR A 134 6.40 6.82 -0.03
C THR A 134 6.68 5.90 -1.19
N TYR A 135 7.32 6.46 -2.21
CA TYR A 135 7.87 5.72 -3.32
C TYR A 135 9.39 5.79 -3.28
N ARG A 136 10.05 4.63 -3.23
CA ARG A 136 11.51 4.52 -3.27
C ARG A 136 11.93 3.74 -4.50
N TYR A 137 12.91 4.27 -5.22
CA TYR A 137 13.59 3.57 -6.30
C TYR A 137 15.09 3.55 -6.02
N ASP A 138 15.62 2.38 -5.65
CA ASP A 138 16.95 2.20 -5.07
C ASP A 138 17.21 3.23 -3.94
N ALA A 139 18.11 4.20 -4.14
CA ALA A 139 18.44 5.23 -3.14
C ALA A 139 17.52 6.46 -3.18
N LYS A 140 16.71 6.63 -4.22
CA LYS A 140 15.89 7.83 -4.40
C LYS A 140 14.53 7.68 -3.73
N VAL A 141 14.03 8.75 -3.15
CA VAL A 141 12.79 8.76 -2.37
C VAL A 141 11.91 9.92 -2.82
N PHE A 142 10.64 9.61 -3.05
CA PHE A 142 9.55 10.54 -3.24
C PHE A 142 8.50 10.28 -2.14
N GLU A 143 8.00 11.35 -1.54
CA GLU A 143 6.99 11.31 -0.49
C GLU A 143 5.82 12.21 -0.87
N PHE A 144 4.62 11.77 -0.54
CA PHE A 144 3.37 12.49 -0.75
C PHE A 144 2.47 12.31 0.46
N HIS A 145 2.00 13.41 1.04
CA HIS A 145 1.12 13.38 2.21
C HIS A 145 -0.17 14.15 1.92
N THR A 146 -1.32 13.55 2.17
CA THR A 146 -2.62 14.20 1.90
C THR A 146 -2.85 15.45 2.74
N GLU A 147 -2.21 15.56 3.91
CA GLU A 147 -2.28 16.73 4.78
C GLU A 147 -1.83 18.01 4.06
N GLU A 148 -0.87 17.91 3.14
CA GLU A 148 -0.38 19.04 2.34
C GLU A 148 -1.48 19.57 1.40
N ILE A 149 -2.33 18.68 0.89
CA ILE A 149 -3.47 19.04 0.06
C ILE A 149 -4.58 19.64 0.92
N LYS A 150 -4.89 19.02 2.08
CA LYS A 150 -5.89 19.53 3.03
C LYS A 150 -5.53 20.91 3.57
N ALA A 151 -4.25 21.23 3.71
CA ALA A 151 -3.80 22.56 4.11
C ALA A 151 -4.11 23.65 3.08
N ILE A 152 -4.16 23.31 1.79
CA ILE A 152 -4.49 24.23 0.70
C ILE A 152 -6.01 24.40 0.57
N TYR A 153 -6.75 23.31 0.75
CA TYR A 153 -8.21 23.28 0.64
C TYR A 153 -8.83 23.04 2.01
N THR A 154 -9.12 24.11 2.73
CA THR A 154 -9.74 24.04 4.07
C THR A 154 -11.17 23.52 3.97
N ASP A 155 -11.59 22.66 4.91
CA ASP A 155 -12.94 22.11 5.02
C ASP A 155 -13.47 21.35 3.79
N LEU A 156 -12.66 20.46 3.22
CA LEU A 156 -13.14 19.53 2.19
C LEU A 156 -13.83 18.31 2.81
N ASP A 157 -15.14 18.21 2.60
CA ASP A 157 -15.89 16.95 2.78
C ASP A 157 -15.50 15.90 1.71
N TYR A 158 -14.94 16.34 0.59
CA TYR A 158 -14.44 15.50 -0.50
C TYR A 158 -13.38 16.25 -1.32
N TYR A 159 -12.47 15.52 -1.97
CA TYR A 159 -11.53 16.14 -2.90
C TYR A 159 -12.22 16.44 -4.25
N PRO A 160 -12.11 17.67 -4.78
CA PRO A 160 -12.58 17.98 -6.13
C PRO A 160 -11.93 17.08 -7.18
N THR A 161 -12.67 16.76 -8.24
CA THR A 161 -12.19 15.89 -9.33
C THR A 161 -10.92 16.43 -9.97
N GLU A 162 -10.79 17.75 -10.09
CA GLU A 162 -9.60 18.42 -10.61
C GLU A 162 -8.38 18.18 -9.73
N VAL A 163 -8.55 18.20 -8.41
CA VAL A 163 -7.49 17.90 -7.44
C VAL A 163 -7.08 16.44 -7.55
N LEU A 164 -8.03 15.52 -7.60
CA LEU A 164 -7.76 14.09 -7.75
C LEU A 164 -7.03 13.77 -9.07
N ALA A 165 -7.45 14.41 -10.17
CA ALA A 165 -6.79 14.28 -11.46
C ALA A 165 -5.36 14.85 -11.45
N TRP A 166 -5.16 15.99 -10.79
CA TRP A 166 -3.83 16.56 -10.61
C TRP A 166 -2.94 15.66 -9.74
N VAL A 167 -3.42 15.16 -8.60
CA VAL A 167 -2.68 14.24 -7.72
C VAL A 167 -2.27 12.99 -8.49
N LYS A 168 -3.18 12.42 -9.28
CA LYS A 168 -2.87 11.26 -10.12
C LYS A 168 -1.67 11.50 -11.03
N THR A 169 -1.68 12.60 -11.78
CA THR A 169 -0.59 12.96 -12.68
C THR A 169 0.70 13.25 -11.90
N TYR A 170 0.60 14.01 -10.81
CA TYR A 170 1.73 14.34 -9.95
C TYR A 170 2.43 13.10 -9.40
N LEU A 171 1.67 12.13 -8.88
CA LEU A 171 2.20 10.85 -8.39
C LEU A 171 2.90 10.08 -9.51
N LEU A 172 2.25 9.94 -10.67
CA LEU A 172 2.80 9.19 -11.80
C LEU A 172 4.14 9.78 -12.27
N GLU A 173 4.17 11.09 -12.52
CA GLU A 173 5.37 11.80 -13.00
C GLU A 173 6.53 11.70 -12.00
N ASN A 174 6.28 11.91 -10.70
CA ASN A 174 7.33 11.83 -9.69
C ASN A 174 7.86 10.40 -9.51
N MET A 175 7.00 9.38 -9.62
CA MET A 175 7.42 7.98 -9.60
C MET A 175 8.28 7.63 -10.82
N GLU A 176 7.90 8.08 -12.01
CA GLU A 176 8.67 7.87 -13.26
C GLU A 176 10.00 8.62 -13.24
N GLU A 177 10.06 9.81 -12.65
CA GLU A 177 11.29 10.57 -12.48
C GLU A 177 12.31 9.80 -11.63
N GLN A 178 11.89 9.13 -10.56
CA GLN A 178 12.79 8.33 -9.74
C GLN A 178 13.47 7.22 -10.56
N LYS A 179 12.72 6.58 -11.48
CA LYS A 179 13.22 5.53 -12.40
C LYS A 179 14.17 6.07 -13.47
N SER A 180 13.91 7.28 -13.97
CA SER A 180 14.49 7.77 -15.23
C SER A 180 15.91 8.34 -15.12
N GLN A 181 16.38 8.70 -13.92
CA GLN A 181 17.74 9.25 -13.76
C GLN A 181 18.75 8.21 -13.22
N ILE A 182 18.66 6.96 -13.69
CA ILE A 182 19.78 6.02 -13.59
C ILE A 182 20.63 6.23 -14.85
N PRO A 183 21.92 6.61 -14.74
CA PRO A 183 22.76 6.63 -15.92
C PRO A 183 22.80 5.22 -16.48
N ASN A 184 22.51 5.07 -17.79
CA ASN A 184 22.94 3.89 -18.53
C ASN A 184 24.43 3.69 -18.24
N GLN A 185 24.77 2.73 -17.37
CA GLN A 185 26.14 2.25 -17.28
C GLN A 185 26.33 1.34 -18.48
N ALA A 186 27.07 1.91 -19.44
CA ALA A 186 27.56 1.29 -20.66
C ALA A 186 28.46 0.08 -20.38
#